data_AF-A0A945HCS4-F1
#
_entry.id   AF-A0A945HCS4-F1
#
_cell.length_a   1.000
_cell.length_b   1.000
_cell.length_c   1.000
_cell.angle_alpha   90.00
_cell.angle_beta   90.00
_cell.angle_gamma   90.00
#
_symmetry.space_group_name_H-M   'P 1'
#
loop_
_entity.id
_entity.type
_entity.pdbx_description
1 polymer ?
#
loop_
_entity_poly.entity_id
_entity_poly.type
_entity_poly.pdbx_seq_one_letter_code
_entity_poly.pdbx_strand_id
1 'polypeptide(L)' 'MSETLFKIFRGEGAKGELCGYSVEVTEGMVVLDAINQIQARHANDLAVRWNCKAGKCGSCSA' A
#
# COMPACT_ATOMS: atom_id res chain seq x y z
N MET A 1 0.05 18.33 5.71
CA MET A 1 0.03 17.23 4.72
C MET A 1 1.43 17.14 4.17
N SER A 2 2.06 15.97 4.24
CA SER A 2 3.41 15.75 3.69
C SER A 2 3.34 14.69 2.62
N GLU A 3 4.08 14.86 1.54
CA GLU A 3 4.20 13.82 0.52
C GLU A 3 5.26 12.80 0.94
N THR A 4 5.00 11.51 0.76
CA THR A 4 5.92 10.43 1.09
C THR A 4 6.00 9.43 -0.06
N LEU A 5 7.22 9.01 -0.39
CA LEU A 5 7.48 8.02 -1.43
C LEU A 5 7.38 6.61 -0.85
N PHE A 6 6.39 5.83 -1.32
CA PHE A 6 6.25 4.41 -1.04
C PHE A 6 6.89 3.60 -2.15
N LYS A 7 7.78 2.66 -1.80
CA LYS A 7 8.32 1.68 -2.74
C LYS A 7 7.59 0.36 -2.55
N ILE A 8 6.82 -0.06 -3.56
CA ILE A 8 5.98 -1.26 -3.50
C ILE A 8 6.50 -2.28 -4.50
N PHE A 9 6.63 -3.52 -4.06
CA PHE A 9 7.01 -4.63 -4.93
C PHE A 9 5.87 -4.94 -5.92
N ARG A 10 6.20 -4.96 -7.20
CA ARG A 10 5.29 -5.27 -8.30
C ARG A 10 5.83 -6.47 -9.06
N GLY A 11 5.06 -7.55 -9.09
CA GLY A 11 5.45 -8.79 -9.74
C GLY A 11 4.83 -10.02 -9.10
N GLU A 12 5.25 -11.20 -9.57
CA GLU A 12 4.75 -12.50 -9.11
C GLU A 12 5.90 -13.40 -8.65
N GLY A 13 5.75 -13.99 -7.46
CA GLY A 13 6.79 -14.81 -6.85
C GLY A 13 8.10 -14.04 -6.67
N ALA A 14 9.20 -14.60 -7.17
CA ALA A 14 10.52 -13.97 -7.10
C ALA A 14 10.80 -12.99 -8.26
N LYS A 15 9.86 -12.81 -9.20
CA LYS A 15 10.03 -11.94 -10.37
C LYS A 15 9.25 -10.66 -10.15
N GLY A 16 9.95 -9.55 -9.95
CA GLY A 16 9.34 -8.24 -9.81
C GLY A 16 10.35 -7.16 -9.48
N GLU A 17 9.85 -5.94 -9.31
CA GLU A 17 10.66 -4.77 -9.01
C GLU A 17 9.98 -3.86 -7.99
N LEU A 18 10.76 -2.99 -7.35
CA LEU A 18 10.22 -1.96 -6.46
C LEU A 18 9.84 -0.73 -7.28
N CYS A 19 8.54 -0.48 -7.43
CA CYS A 19 8.00 0.72 -8.06
C CYS A 19 7.72 1.80 -7.01
N GLY A 20 8.05 3.06 -7.31
CA GLY A 20 7.82 4.20 -6.42
C GLY A 20 6.47 4.89 -6.66
N TYR A 21 5.76 5.22 -5.59
CA TYR A 21 4.49 5.97 -5.61
C TYR A 21 4.54 7.07 -4.56
N SER A 22 4.38 8.33 -4.98
CA SER A 22 4.27 9.46 -4.06
C SER A 22 2.83 9.62 -3.59
N VAL A 23 2.65 9.75 -2.27
CA VAL A 23 1.33 9.82 -1.65
C VAL A 23 1.33 10.90 -0.58
N GLU A 24 0.28 11.71 -0.55
CA GLU A 24 0.02 12.63 0.56
C GLU A 24 -0.39 11.87 1.81
N VAL A 25 0.33 12.10 2.91
CA VAL A 25 0.01 11.53 4.21
C VAL A 25 -0.41 12.60 5.22
N THR A 26 -1.32 12.21 6.10
CA THR A 26 -1.82 13.01 7.22
C THR A 26 -1.65 12.25 8.54
N GLU A 27 -1.66 12.99 9.64
CA GLU A 27 -1.66 12.41 10.97
C GLU A 27 -2.81 11.41 11.14
N GLY A 28 -2.53 10.29 11.82
CA GLY A 28 -3.50 9.21 12.05
C GLY A 28 -3.64 8.19 10.90
N MET A 29 -3.06 8.43 9.72
CA MET A 29 -2.99 7.41 8.67
C MET A 29 -2.06 6.26 9.07
N VAL A 30 -2.47 5.04 8.75
CA VAL A 30 -1.60 3.86 8.79
C VAL A 30 -1.12 3.51 7.39
N VAL A 31 -0.09 2.65 7.27
CA VAL A 31 0.45 2.22 5.97
C VAL A 31 -0.66 1.68 5.06
N LEU A 32 -1.63 0.95 5.61
CA LEU A 32 -2.77 0.42 4.85
C LEU A 32 -3.62 1.53 4.19
N ASP A 33 -3.72 2.72 4.79
CA ASP A 33 -4.40 3.86 4.17
C ASP A 33 -3.67 4.33 2.92
N ALA A 34 -2.33 4.47 3.00
CA ALA A 34 -1.51 4.83 1.84
C ALA A 34 -1.57 3.77 0.74
N ILE A 35 -1.53 2.47 1.09
CA ILE A 35 -1.68 1.38 0.12
C ILE A 35 -3.04 1.41 -0.57
N ASN A 36 -4.13 1.62 0.18
CA ASN A 36 -5.47 1.75 -0.40
C ASN A 36 -5.60 2.99 -1.31
N GLN A 37 -4.93 4.09 -0.97
CA GLN A 37 -4.89 5.28 -1.81
C GLN A 37 -4.11 5.04 -3.11
N ILE A 38 -2.96 4.37 -3.04
CA ILE A 38 -2.18 3.96 -4.21
C ILE A 38 -3.00 3.04 -5.10
N GLN A 39 -3.63 2.02 -4.52
CA GLN A 39 -4.50 1.11 -5.25
C GLN A 39 -5.64 1.87 -5.94
N ALA A 40 -6.34 2.74 -5.23
CA ALA A 40 -7.48 3.46 -5.80
C ALA A 40 -7.10 4.47 -6.89
N ARG A 41 -5.95 5.15 -6.78
CA ARG A 41 -5.63 6.34 -7.59
C ARG A 41 -4.49 6.18 -8.59
N HIS A 42 -3.55 5.28 -8.33
CA HIS A 42 -2.31 5.18 -9.12
C HIS A 42 -2.11 3.80 -9.74
N ALA A 43 -2.54 2.73 -9.06
CA ALA A 43 -2.31 1.35 -9.47
C ALA A 43 -3.52 0.48 -9.09
N ASN A 44 -4.62 0.61 -9.84
CA ASN A 44 -5.88 -0.12 -9.59
C ASN A 44 -5.71 -1.66 -9.68
N ASP A 45 -4.68 -2.09 -10.39
CA ASP A 45 -4.28 -3.49 -10.54
C ASP A 45 -3.37 -4.00 -9.40
N LEU A 46 -3.05 -3.17 -8.40
CA LEU A 46 -2.20 -3.57 -7.28
C LEU A 46 -2.91 -4.63 -6.44
N ALA A 47 -2.32 -5.82 -6.38
CA ALA A 47 -2.78 -6.88 -5.50
C ALA A 47 -2.47 -6.55 -4.03
N VAL A 48 -3.50 -6.49 -3.19
CA VAL A 48 -3.38 -6.21 -1.75
C VAL A 48 -4.33 -7.11 -0.97
N ARG A 49 -3.83 -7.73 0.11
CA ARG A 49 -4.67 -8.43 1.09
C ARG A 49 -4.95 -7.52 2.27
N TRP A 50 -6.22 -7.22 2.50
CA TRP A 50 -6.65 -6.47 3.68
C TRP A 50 -8.09 -6.83 4.05
N ASN A 51 -8.46 -6.60 5.31
CA ASN A 51 -9.82 -6.82 5.79
C ASN A 51 -10.12 -5.90 6.99
N CYS A 52 -9.73 -6.29 8.21
CA CYS A 52 -10.25 -5.67 9.43
C CYS A 52 -9.86 -4.20 9.68
N LYS A 53 -8.79 -3.70 9.05
CA LYS A 53 -8.15 -2.39 9.32
C LYS A 53 -8.02 -2.07 10.84
N ALA A 54 -7.81 -3.11 11.65
CA ALA A 54 -7.81 -3.01 13.12
C ALA A 54 -6.71 -3.86 13.77
N GLY A 55 -5.81 -4.44 12.97
CA GLY A 55 -4.70 -5.27 13.49
C GLY A 55 -5.10 -6.62 14.09
N LYS A 56 -6.32 -7.12 13.85
CA LYS A 56 -6.82 -8.36 14.50
C LYS A 56 -6.72 -9.62 13.65
N CYS A 57 -6.86 -9.51 12.33
CA CYS A 57 -7.04 -10.68 11.46
C CYS A 57 -5.76 -11.14 10.72
N GLY A 58 -4.66 -10.41 10.82
CA GLY A 58 -3.39 -10.76 10.14
C GLY A 58 -3.42 -10.65 8.61
N SER A 59 -4.52 -10.19 7.98
CA SER A 59 -4.65 -10.18 6.52
C SER A 59 -3.59 -9.34 5.78
N CYS A 60 -3.08 -8.29 6.42
CA CYS A 60 -2.21 -7.27 5.82
C CYS A 60 -0.74 -7.40 6.26
N SER A 61 -0.29 -8.61 6.61
CA SER A 61 1.08 -8.87 7.07
C SER A 61 2.04 -9.34 5.96
N ALA A 62 1.53 -9.55 4.75
CA ALA A 62 2.27 -10.13 3.63
C ALA A 62 3.33 -9.15 3.08
#